data_AF-A0A2S9FPV6-F1
#
_entry.id   AF-A0A2S9FPV6-F1
#
_cell.length_a   1.000
_cell.length_b   1.000
_cell.length_c   1.000
_cell.angle_alpha   90.00
_cell.angle_beta   90.00
_cell.angle_gamma   90.00
#
_symmetry.space_group_name_H-M   'P 1'
#
loop_
_entity.id
_entity.type
_entity.pdbx_description
1 polymer ?
#
loop_
_entity_poly.entity_id
_entity_poly.type
_entity_poly.pdbx_seq_one_letter_code
_entity_poly.pdbx_strand_id
1 'polypeptide(L)'
;VVNNLPAVLVLLPLVTPAGPAAVLAVLIGVNIGPNLTYVGSLANLLWRSVVRRDMNAGFGEFTRVGLVTTPAVLVVAVLGLWAGVQLFGL
;
A
#
# COMPACT_ATOMS: atom_id res chain seq x y z
N VAL A 1 -6.02 -5.79 13.94
CA VAL A 1 -5.11 -4.88 13.20
C VAL A 1 -5.14 -5.30 11.74
N VAL A 2 -5.73 -4.48 10.86
CA VAL A 2 -5.79 -4.77 9.42
C VAL A 2 -4.45 -4.36 8.84
N ASN A 3 -3.61 -5.32 8.50
CA ASN A 3 -2.47 -5.07 7.62
C ASN A 3 -2.91 -5.28 6.16
N ASN A 4 -2.00 -5.11 5.21
CA ASN A 4 -2.25 -5.31 3.78
C ASN A 4 -2.96 -6.65 3.45
N LEU A 5 -2.60 -7.77 4.10
CA LEU A 5 -3.15 -9.08 3.77
C LEU A 5 -4.65 -9.24 4.11
N PRO A 6 -5.13 -8.98 5.35
CA PRO A 6 -6.57 -8.96 5.62
C PRO A 6 -7.33 -7.95 4.75
N ALA A 7 -6.72 -6.79 4.45
CA ALA A 7 -7.35 -5.79 3.58
C ALA A 7 -7.60 -6.34 2.18
N VAL A 8 -6.59 -7.00 1.59
CA VAL A 8 -6.70 -7.68 0.28
C VAL A 8 -7.80 -8.74 0.32
N LEU A 9 -7.77 -9.63 1.31
CA LEU A 9 -8.70 -10.75 1.42
C LEU A 9 -10.16 -10.30 1.57
N VAL A 10 -10.39 -9.18 2.26
CA VAL A 10 -11.74 -8.61 2.45
C VAL A 10 -12.18 -7.81 1.23
N LEU A 11 -11.29 -6.97 0.66
CA LEU A 11 -11.67 -6.03 -0.40
C LEU A 11 -11.78 -6.70 -1.76
N LEU A 12 -10.88 -7.63 -2.11
CA LEU A 12 -10.86 -8.25 -3.44
C LEU A 12 -12.24 -8.82 -3.84
N PRO A 13 -12.91 -9.67 -3.05
CA PRO A 13 -14.22 -10.21 -3.43
C PRO A 13 -15.29 -9.14 -3.68
N LEU A 14 -15.20 -8.00 -3.00
CA LEU A 14 -16.15 -6.89 -3.13
C LEU A 14 -15.94 -6.10 -4.42
N VAL A 15 -14.69 -6.03 -4.91
CA VAL A 15 -14.32 -5.25 -6.09
C VAL A 15 -14.24 -6.08 -7.37
N THR A 16 -14.10 -7.41 -7.30
CA THR A 16 -14.09 -8.29 -8.49
C THR A 16 -15.24 -8.03 -9.48
N PRO A 17 -16.50 -7.82 -9.04
CA PRO A 17 -17.62 -7.55 -9.96
C PRO A 17 -17.49 -6.22 -10.73
N ALA A 18 -16.71 -5.26 -10.22
CA ALA A 18 -16.51 -3.95 -10.85
C ALA A 18 -15.43 -3.97 -11.94
N GLY A 19 -14.78 -5.12 -12.18
CA GLY A 19 -13.86 -5.34 -13.29
C GLY A 19 -12.37 -5.17 -12.94
N PRO A 20 -11.49 -5.46 -13.92
CA PRO A 20 -10.04 -5.54 -13.70
C PRO A 20 -9.41 -4.24 -13.20
N ALA A 21 -9.81 -3.09 -13.75
CA ALA A 21 -9.31 -1.79 -13.32
C ALA A 21 -9.57 -1.51 -11.83
N ALA A 22 -10.76 -1.89 -11.34
CA ALA A 22 -11.11 -1.70 -9.94
C ALA A 22 -10.29 -2.64 -9.02
N VAL A 23 -10.07 -3.88 -9.44
CA VAL A 23 -9.18 -4.83 -8.74
C VAL A 23 -7.76 -4.28 -8.65
N LEU A 24 -7.21 -3.76 -9.75
CA LEU A 24 -5.88 -3.15 -9.78
C LEU A 24 -5.81 -1.91 -8.88
N ALA A 25 -6.84 -1.07 -8.87
CA ALA A 25 -6.90 0.10 -7.97
C ALA A 25 -6.87 -0.31 -6.49
N VAL A 26 -7.61 -1.37 -6.12
CA VAL A 26 -7.58 -1.91 -4.76
C VAL A 26 -6.21 -2.49 -4.42
N LEU A 27 -5.59 -3.23 -5.34
CA LEU A 27 -4.24 -3.78 -5.15
C LEU A 27 -3.19 -2.66 -4.98
N ILE A 28 -3.29 -1.55 -5.70
CA ILE A 28 -2.45 -0.36 -5.50
C ILE A 28 -2.67 0.19 -4.07
N GLY A 29 -3.92 0.43 -3.69
CA GLY A 29 -4.27 1.03 -2.40
C GLY A 29 -3.82 0.20 -1.20
N VAL A 30 -4.08 -1.11 -1.21
CA VAL A 30 -3.71 -2.01 -0.10
C VAL A 30 -2.20 -2.23 0.01
N ASN A 31 -1.43 -2.08 -1.08
CA ASN A 31 0.03 -2.21 -1.06
C ASN A 31 0.76 -0.93 -0.71
N ILE A 32 0.27 0.22 -1.17
CA ILE A 32 0.93 1.52 -0.97
C ILE A 32 0.42 2.21 0.30
N GLY A 33 -0.89 2.19 0.55
CA GLY A 33 -1.53 2.85 1.69
C GLY A 33 -0.94 2.52 3.07
N PRO A 34 -0.56 1.27 3.38
CA PRO A 34 -0.01 0.95 4.68
C PRO A 34 1.40 1.49 4.94
N ASN A 35 2.09 2.07 3.94
CA ASN A 35 3.36 2.77 4.14
C ASN A 35 3.21 4.10 4.88
N LEU A 36 1.98 4.63 5.00
CA LEU A 36 1.68 5.80 5.85
C LEU A 36 1.82 5.51 7.35
N THR A 37 1.69 4.24 7.75
CA THR A 37 1.60 3.87 9.15
C THR A 37 2.61 2.80 9.49
N TYR A 38 3.31 2.98 10.61
CA TYR A 38 4.36 2.08 11.11
C TYR A 38 3.93 0.61 11.28
N VAL A 39 2.62 0.34 11.43
CA VAL A 39 2.01 -0.98 11.64
C VAL A 39 1.25 -1.47 10.38
N GLY A 40 1.25 -0.69 9.30
CA GLY A 40 0.35 -0.93 8.17
C GLY A 40 0.70 -2.19 7.37
N SER A 41 1.98 -2.56 7.28
CA SER A 41 2.43 -3.72 6.52
C SER A 41 3.17 -4.73 7.39
N LEU A 42 2.96 -6.01 7.12
CA LEU A 42 3.65 -7.13 7.75
C LEU A 42 5.17 -7.06 7.48
N ALA A 43 5.56 -6.57 6.31
CA ALA A 43 6.97 -6.32 5.98
C ALA A 43 7.60 -5.27 6.91
N ASN A 44 6.88 -4.19 7.27
CA ASN A 44 7.37 -3.18 8.21
C ASN A 44 7.51 -3.76 9.61
N LEU A 45 6.61 -4.66 10.01
CA LEU A 45 6.68 -5.37 11.30
C LEU A 45 7.86 -6.35 11.36
N LEU A 46 8.13 -7.08 10.27
CA LEU A 46 9.27 -7.99 10.16
C LEU A 46 10.60 -7.22 10.11
N TRP A 47 10.69 -6.16 9.30
CA TRP A 47 11.86 -5.30 9.27
C TRP A 47 12.16 -4.73 10.66
N ARG A 48 11.13 -4.25 11.36
CA ARG A 48 11.25 -3.77 12.74
C ARG A 48 11.70 -4.85 13.71
N SER A 49 11.17 -6.07 13.61
CA SER A 49 11.55 -7.15 14.54
C SER A 49 13.02 -7.54 14.42
N VAL A 50 13.60 -7.37 13.22
CA VAL A 50 15.03 -7.55 12.95
C VAL A 50 15.82 -6.32 13.40
N VAL A 51 15.49 -5.11 12.92
CA VAL A 51 16.26 -3.88 13.16
C VAL A 51 16.26 -3.43 14.62
N ARG A 52 15.19 -3.71 15.38
CA ARG A 52 15.15 -3.40 16.83
C ARG A 52 16.27 -4.06 17.64
N ARG A 53 16.94 -5.09 17.11
CA ARG A 53 18.08 -5.72 17.78
C ARG A 53 19.35 -4.86 17.70
N ASP A 54 19.48 -4.03 16.66
CA ASP A 54 20.71 -3.29 16.36
C ASP A 54 20.54 -1.77 16.42
N MET A 55 19.33 -1.24 16.16
CA MET A 55 19.05 0.20 16.16
C MET A 55 17.61 0.53 16.61
N ASN A 56 17.48 1.59 17.42
CA ASN A 56 16.17 2.16 17.76
C ASN A 56 15.71 3.13 16.65
N ALA A 57 15.22 2.60 15.54
CA ALA A 57 14.58 3.40 14.51
C ALA A 57 13.31 4.06 15.07
N GLY A 58 13.29 5.39 15.13
CA GLY A 58 12.18 6.16 15.71
C GLY A 58 10.90 6.08 14.87
N PHE A 59 9.76 5.86 15.54
CA PHE A 59 8.42 5.83 14.92
C PHE A 59 8.11 7.09 14.09
N GLY A 60 8.54 8.26 14.57
CA GLY A 60 8.27 9.54 13.94
C GLY A 60 9.00 9.76 12.61
N GLU A 61 10.25 9.29 12.51
CA GLU A 61 11.04 9.45 11.28
C GLU A 61 10.49 8.57 10.15
N PHE A 62 10.14 7.33 10.46
CA PHE A 62 9.48 6.43 9.52
C PHE A 62 8.14 7.00 9.03
N THR A 63 7.32 7.49 9.96
CA THR A 63 6.01 8.06 9.60
C THR A 63 6.17 9.31 8.75
N ARG A 64 7.16 10.17 9.02
CA ARG A 64 7.44 11.37 8.22
C ARG A 64 7.86 11.04 6.80
N VAL A 65 8.73 10.04 6.62
CA VAL A 65 9.13 9.56 5.29
C VAL A 65 7.90 8.97 4.58
N GLY A 66 7.15 8.10 5.25
CA GLY A 66 5.92 7.50 4.71
C GLY A 66 4.87 8.54 4.30
N LEU A 67 4.73 9.64 5.06
CA LEU A 67 3.78 10.70 4.78
C LEU A 67 4.09 11.46 3.48
N VAL A 68 5.35 11.51 3.06
CA VAL A 68 5.77 12.17 1.81
C VAL A 68 5.80 11.19 0.65
N THR A 69 6.38 10.00 0.86
CA THR A 69 6.56 9.01 -0.22
C THR A 69 5.25 8.35 -0.62
N THR A 70 4.38 8.05 0.33
CA THR A 70 3.12 7.34 0.05
C THR A 70 2.19 8.12 -0.87
N PRO A 71 1.84 9.40 -0.63
CA PRO A 71 0.99 10.14 -1.55
C PRO A 71 1.64 10.33 -2.92
N ALA A 72 2.95 10.55 -2.98
CA ALA A 72 3.66 10.66 -4.26
C ALA A 72 3.56 9.37 -5.08
N VAL A 73 3.84 8.21 -4.47
CA VAL A 73 3.74 6.90 -5.12
C VAL A 73 2.29 6.57 -5.49
N LEU A 74 1.32 6.91 -4.63
CA LEU A 74 -0.09 6.68 -4.89
C LEU A 74 -0.57 7.46 -6.12
N VAL A 75 -0.20 8.75 -6.23
CA VAL A 75 -0.55 9.59 -7.39
C VAL A 75 0.04 9.00 -8.66
N VAL A 76 1.33 8.66 -8.66
CA VAL A 76 1.99 8.06 -9.84
C VAL A 76 1.34 6.74 -10.25
N ALA A 77 1.03 5.87 -9.28
CA ALA A 77 0.41 4.57 -9.55
C ALA A 77 -1.03 4.71 -10.10
N VAL A 78 -1.83 5.63 -9.55
CA VAL A 78 -3.19 5.90 -10.04
C VAL A 78 -3.17 6.50 -11.43
N LEU A 79 -2.26 7.44 -11.71
CA LEU A 79 -2.08 7.99 -13.07
C LEU A 79 -1.64 6.91 -14.06
N GLY A 80 -0.73 6.02 -13.65
CA GLY A 80 -0.30 4.87 -14.45
C GLY A 80 -1.45 3.90 -14.74
N LEU A 81 -2.30 3.60 -13.75
CA LEU A 81 -3.49 2.79 -13.94
C LEU A 81 -4.48 3.46 -14.89
N TRP A 82 -4.76 4.76 -14.69
CA TRP A 82 -5.63 5.53 -15.58
C TRP A 82 -5.13 5.51 -17.03
N ALA A 83 -3.84 5.77 -17.25
CA ALA A 83 -3.23 5.69 -18.57
C ALA A 83 -3.32 4.28 -19.16
N GLY A 84 -3.08 3.24 -18.36
CA GLY A 84 -3.20 1.85 -18.77
C GLY A 84 -4.62 1.48 -19.21
N VAL A 85 -5.64 1.94 -18.48
CA VAL A 85 -7.06 1.76 -18.86
C VAL A 85 -7.35 2.44 -20.19
N GLN A 86 -6.89 3.68 -20.39
CA GLN A 86 -7.12 4.41 -21.65
C GLN A 86 -6.39 3.81 -22.85
N LEU A 87 -5.15 3.33 -22.66
CA LEU A 87 -4.31 2.83 -23.75
C LEU A 87 -4.61 1.38 -24.14
N PHE A 88 -4.94 0.53 -23.17
CA PHE A 88 -5.09 -0.92 -23.38
C PHE A 88 -6.53 -1.42 -23.24
N GLY A 89 -7.48 -0.56 -22.84
CA GLY A 89 -8.90 -0.93 -22.73
C GLY A 89 -9.20 -1.95 -21.61
N LEU A 90 -8.44 -1.86 -20.51
CA LEU A 90 -8.68 -2.64 -19.28
C LEU A 90 -10.04 -2.35 -18.63
#